data_AF-A0A251WGP4-F1
#
_entry.id   AF-A0A251WGP4-F1
#
_cell.length_a   1.000
_cell.length_b   1.000
_cell.length_c   1.000
_cell.angle_alpha   90.00
_cell.angle_beta   90.00
_cell.angle_gamma   90.00
#
_symmetry.space_group_name_H-M   'P 1'
#
loop_
_entity.id
_entity.type
_entity.pdbx_description
1 polymer ?
#
loop_
_entity_poly.entity_id
_entity_poly.type
_entity_poly.pdbx_seq_one_letter_code
_entity_poly.pdbx_strand_id
1 'polypeptide(L)'
;MVSGANSSRINQVQAQAQQDLLNLLIQSEGASVRHHIEEGEITLQEDPNQKVAYPWNPDQAPEFFAEIETNSLLQGLENQEITDRAENFFKTLDHLWETSIQAKLARKFATVPKAILAAIAQQAEALVTSSSDLAGQLVQCVQTSLPVWSEEDLYVFARPVAYAMRGEEPKYELPQDWQALSDIEQAKLTLAIAKYALNLAQQEQG
;
A
#
# COMPACT_ATOMS: atom_id res chain seq x y z
N MET A 1 40.34 -13.82 11.27
CA MET A 1 40.41 -13.99 9.80
C MET A 1 39.45 -15.06 9.23
N VAL A 2 38.44 -15.54 9.97
CA VAL A 2 37.57 -16.67 9.52
C VAL A 2 36.19 -16.22 8.96
N SER A 3 35.84 -14.93 9.08
CA SER A 3 34.47 -14.46 8.78
C SER A 3 34.16 -14.33 7.27
N GLY A 4 35.16 -14.17 6.41
CA GLY A 4 34.94 -13.95 4.96
C GLY A 4 34.54 -15.20 4.18
N ALA A 5 35.02 -16.38 4.59
CA ALA A 5 34.75 -17.63 3.87
C ALA A 5 33.32 -18.15 4.06
N ASN A 6 32.66 -17.76 5.16
CA ASN A 6 31.30 -18.22 5.47
C ASN A 6 30.22 -17.44 4.69
N SER A 7 30.39 -16.12 4.51
CA SER A 7 29.49 -15.31 3.66
C SER A 7 29.54 -15.75 2.19
N SER A 8 30.70 -16.12 1.66
CA SER A 8 30.82 -16.60 0.28
C SER A 8 30.06 -17.91 0.06
N ARG A 9 30.09 -18.83 1.03
CA ARG A 9 29.31 -20.08 0.97
C ARG A 9 27.82 -19.85 1.09
N ILE A 10 27.39 -18.94 1.98
CA ILE A 10 25.97 -18.59 2.14
C ILE A 10 25.41 -17.96 0.85
N ASN A 11 26.16 -17.03 0.24
CA ASN A 11 25.76 -16.41 -1.02
C ASN A 11 25.72 -17.43 -2.18
N GLN A 12 26.64 -18.40 -2.19
CA GLN A 12 26.67 -19.45 -3.21
C GLN A 12 25.50 -20.44 -3.06
N VAL A 13 25.13 -20.81 -1.83
CA VAL A 13 23.96 -21.66 -1.56
C VAL A 13 22.66 -20.92 -1.89
N GLN A 14 22.58 -19.62 -1.59
CA GLN A 14 21.42 -18.80 -1.94
C GLN A 14 21.28 -18.61 -3.46
N ALA A 15 22.38 -18.40 -4.18
CA ALA A 15 22.39 -18.33 -5.63
C ALA A 15 21.97 -19.66 -6.28
N GLN A 16 22.44 -20.78 -5.73
CA GLN A 16 22.04 -22.12 -6.19
C GLN A 16 20.55 -22.37 -5.92
N ALA A 17 20.05 -22.06 -4.73
CA ALA A 17 18.63 -22.22 -4.40
C ALA A 17 17.72 -21.35 -5.29
N GLN A 18 18.16 -20.14 -5.63
CA GLN A 18 17.45 -19.27 -6.56
C GLN A 18 17.47 -19.85 -7.98
N GLN A 19 18.59 -20.38 -8.45
CA GLN A 19 18.68 -21.04 -9.76
C GLN A 19 17.81 -22.30 -9.82
N ASP A 20 17.82 -23.11 -8.78
CA ASP A 20 17.00 -24.31 -8.68
C ASP A 20 15.50 -23.97 -8.66
N LEU A 21 15.12 -22.90 -7.96
CA LEU A 21 13.74 -22.39 -7.96
C LEU A 21 13.32 -21.87 -9.33
N LEU A 22 14.19 -21.11 -10.01
CA LEU A 22 13.93 -20.63 -11.37
C LEU A 22 13.79 -21.81 -12.35
N ASN A 23 14.65 -22.82 -12.23
CA ASN A 23 14.57 -24.03 -13.04
C ASN A 23 13.27 -24.81 -12.78
N LEU A 24 12.82 -24.89 -11.53
CA LEU A 24 11.54 -25.51 -11.16
C LEU A 24 10.34 -24.75 -11.74
N LEU A 25 10.34 -23.42 -11.67
CA LEU A 25 9.28 -22.58 -12.24
C LEU A 25 9.20 -22.76 -13.76
N ILE A 26 10.33 -22.71 -14.45
CA ILE A 26 10.36 -22.87 -15.90
C ILE A 26 9.89 -24.27 -16.33
N GLN A 27 10.29 -25.31 -15.58
CA GLN A 27 9.78 -26.67 -15.81
C GLN A 27 8.28 -26.80 -15.58
N SER A 28 7.71 -26.07 -14.62
CA SER A 28 6.26 -26.07 -14.36
C SER A 28 5.45 -25.40 -15.47
N GLU A 29 6.07 -24.49 -16.24
CA GLU A 29 5.47 -23.81 -17.38
C GLU A 29 5.69 -24.56 -18.72
N GLY A 30 6.30 -25.75 -18.69
CA GLY A 30 6.55 -26.55 -19.89
C GLY A 30 7.55 -25.92 -20.87
N ALA A 31 8.37 -24.99 -20.39
CA ALA A 31 9.40 -24.32 -21.16
C ALA A 31 10.79 -24.86 -20.81
N SER A 32 11.69 -24.89 -21.79
CA SER A 32 13.10 -25.22 -21.55
C SER A 32 13.99 -24.03 -21.90
N VAL A 33 14.85 -23.62 -20.97
CA VAL A 33 15.85 -22.57 -21.22
C VAL A 33 17.13 -23.23 -21.73
N ARG A 34 17.52 -22.91 -22.96
CA ARG A 34 18.86 -23.21 -23.46
C ARG A 34 19.69 -21.94 -23.41
N HIS A 35 20.76 -21.96 -22.63
CA HIS A 35 21.75 -20.89 -22.61
C HIS A 35 22.75 -21.10 -23.74
N HIS A 36 22.77 -20.21 -24.74
CA HIS A 36 23.84 -20.17 -25.73
C HIS A 36 24.94 -19.23 -25.23
N ILE A 37 26.12 -19.78 -24.95
CA ILE A 37 27.19 -19.11 -24.17
C ILE A 37 27.93 -18.02 -24.99
N GLU A 38 27.68 -17.86 -26.29
CA GLU A 38 28.47 -16.93 -27.13
C GLU A 38 27.85 -15.56 -27.41
N GLU A 39 26.53 -15.36 -27.26
CA GLU A 39 25.90 -14.05 -27.54
C GLU A 39 24.99 -13.49 -26.43
N GLY A 40 24.87 -14.16 -25.28
CA GLY A 40 24.03 -13.68 -24.17
C GLY A 40 22.53 -13.62 -24.51
N GLU A 41 22.13 -14.22 -25.63
CA GLU A 41 20.75 -14.33 -26.06
C GLU A 41 20.08 -15.50 -25.33
N ILE A 42 19.04 -15.20 -24.57
CA ILE A 42 18.20 -16.20 -23.90
C ILE A 42 17.00 -16.46 -24.81
N THR A 43 17.02 -17.55 -25.56
CA THR A 43 15.87 -17.99 -26.35
C THR A 43 15.00 -18.91 -25.51
N LEU A 44 13.78 -18.46 -25.19
CA LEU A 44 12.74 -19.31 -24.64
C LEU A 44 12.16 -20.17 -25.78
N GLN A 45 12.27 -21.49 -25.66
CA GLN A 45 11.65 -22.42 -26.58
C GLN A 45 10.56 -23.17 -25.82
N GLU A 46 9.30 -22.90 -26.17
CA GLU A 46 8.14 -23.70 -25.77
C GLU A 46 8.30 -25.10 -26.38
N ASP A 47 8.21 -26.15 -25.56
CA ASP A 47 8.26 -27.51 -26.07
C ASP A 47 6.90 -27.83 -26.74
N PRO A 48 6.84 -28.04 -28.07
CA PRO A 48 5.58 -28.27 -28.77
C PRO A 48 4.89 -29.59 -28.35
N ASN A 49 5.56 -30.46 -27.59
CA ASN A 49 4.98 -31.69 -27.04
C ASN A 49 4.43 -31.54 -25.61
N GLN A 50 4.76 -30.48 -24.88
CA GLN A 50 4.16 -30.19 -23.57
C GLN A 50 2.97 -29.25 -23.74
N LYS A 51 1.76 -29.83 -23.78
CA LYS A 51 0.52 -29.08 -23.66
C LYS A 51 0.26 -28.76 -22.19
N VAL A 52 0.88 -27.70 -21.69
CA VAL A 52 0.42 -27.10 -20.43
C VAL A 52 -0.93 -26.48 -20.74
N ALA A 53 -2.00 -27.05 -20.18
CA ALA A 53 -3.35 -26.53 -20.38
C ALA A 53 -3.41 -25.16 -19.69
N TYR A 54 -3.69 -24.10 -20.46
CA TYR A 54 -3.79 -22.75 -19.91
C TYR A 54 -5.25 -22.32 -19.78
N PRO A 55 -5.63 -21.60 -18.69
CA PRO A 55 -7.00 -21.15 -18.46
C PRO A 55 -7.52 -20.16 -19.50
N TRP A 56 -6.62 -19.59 -20.31
CA TRP A 56 -6.95 -18.63 -21.36
C TRP A 56 -7.15 -19.25 -22.75
N ASN A 57 -6.96 -20.57 -22.89
CA ASN A 57 -7.22 -21.29 -24.13
C ASN A 57 -8.59 -21.99 -24.06
N PRO A 58 -9.60 -21.58 -24.86
CA PRO A 58 -10.96 -22.11 -24.76
C PRO A 58 -11.04 -23.62 -25.04
N ASP A 59 -10.13 -24.17 -25.85
CA ASP A 59 -10.10 -25.60 -26.20
C ASP A 59 -9.48 -26.47 -25.10
N GLN A 60 -8.79 -25.88 -24.12
CA GLN A 60 -8.05 -26.58 -23.06
C GLN A 60 -8.45 -26.13 -21.65
N ALA A 61 -9.26 -25.07 -21.54
CA ALA A 61 -9.86 -24.60 -20.31
C ALA A 61 -10.59 -25.70 -19.53
N PRO A 62 -11.43 -26.57 -20.14
CA PRO A 62 -12.14 -27.60 -19.36
C PRO A 62 -11.18 -28.62 -18.72
N GLU A 63 -10.13 -29.06 -19.41
CA GLU A 63 -9.13 -29.95 -18.81
C GLU A 63 -8.33 -29.26 -17.70
N PHE A 64 -7.95 -27.99 -17.87
CA PHE A 64 -7.24 -27.21 -16.86
C PHE A 64 -8.05 -27.05 -15.56
N PHE A 65 -9.32 -26.64 -15.67
CA PHE A 65 -10.18 -26.49 -14.50
C PHE A 65 -10.47 -27.83 -13.83
N ALA A 66 -10.65 -28.91 -14.61
CA ALA A 66 -10.82 -30.25 -14.06
C ALA A 66 -9.59 -30.71 -13.25
N GLU A 67 -8.37 -30.41 -13.70
CA GLU A 67 -7.13 -30.73 -12.98
C GLU A 67 -7.00 -29.95 -11.66
N ILE A 68 -7.37 -28.67 -11.66
CA ILE A 68 -7.39 -27.83 -10.44
C ILE A 68 -8.46 -28.30 -9.46
N GLU A 69 -9.66 -28.64 -9.94
CA GLU A 69 -10.72 -29.17 -9.09
C GLU A 69 -10.30 -30.50 -8.46
N THR A 70 -9.52 -31.31 -9.18
CA THR A 70 -9.00 -32.61 -8.73
C THR A 70 -7.83 -32.48 -7.74
N ASN A 71 -7.04 -31.40 -7.80
CA ASN A 71 -5.90 -31.17 -6.89
C ASN A 71 -6.13 -30.00 -5.92
N SER A 72 -7.39 -29.61 -5.71
CA SER A 72 -7.70 -28.45 -4.89
C SER A 72 -7.21 -28.66 -3.46
N LEU A 73 -6.51 -27.66 -2.92
CA LEU A 73 -6.10 -27.60 -1.52
C LEU A 73 -7.28 -27.65 -0.53
N LEU A 74 -8.50 -27.49 -1.04
CA LEU A 74 -9.75 -27.58 -0.29
C LEU A 74 -10.32 -29.02 -0.23
N GLN A 75 -9.76 -29.96 -1.01
CA GLN A 75 -10.18 -31.36 -0.94
C GLN A 75 -9.85 -31.96 0.43
N GLY A 76 -10.89 -32.42 1.12
CA GLY A 76 -10.80 -33.00 2.47
C GLY A 76 -11.16 -32.03 3.59
N LEU A 77 -11.42 -30.75 3.30
CA LEU A 77 -12.03 -29.82 4.25
C LEU A 77 -13.56 -29.90 4.14
N GLU A 78 -14.23 -29.83 5.28
CA GLU A 78 -15.69 -29.73 5.30
C GLU A 78 -16.13 -28.32 4.84
N ASN A 79 -17.27 -28.21 4.15
CA ASN A 79 -17.79 -26.92 3.66
C ASN A 79 -17.92 -25.86 4.76
N GLN A 80 -18.19 -26.29 5.99
CA GLN A 80 -18.25 -25.42 7.15
C GLN A 80 -16.88 -24.85 7.52
N GLU A 81 -15.82 -25.69 7.55
CA GLU A 81 -14.45 -25.23 7.79
C GLU A 81 -13.93 -24.31 6.68
N ILE A 82 -14.33 -24.54 5.43
CA ILE A 82 -14.01 -23.66 4.30
C ILE A 82 -14.63 -22.29 4.53
N THR A 83 -15.90 -22.24 4.94
CA THR A 83 -16.61 -20.98 5.19
C THR A 83 -15.98 -20.23 6.36
N ASP A 84 -15.70 -20.90 7.47
CA ASP A 84 -15.07 -20.29 8.65
C ASP A 84 -13.68 -19.74 8.35
N ARG A 85 -12.88 -20.48 7.57
CA ARG A 85 -11.55 -20.02 7.14
C ARG A 85 -11.63 -18.89 6.12
N ALA A 86 -12.56 -18.96 5.17
CA ALA A 86 -12.78 -17.90 4.20
C ALA A 86 -13.21 -16.61 4.91
N GLU A 87 -14.14 -16.68 5.85
CA GLU A 87 -14.53 -15.53 6.67
C GLU A 87 -13.35 -14.94 7.44
N ASN A 88 -12.54 -15.78 8.10
CA ASN A 88 -11.37 -15.27 8.82
C ASN A 88 -10.33 -14.65 7.88
N PHE A 89 -10.13 -15.25 6.70
CA PHE A 89 -9.26 -14.71 5.67
C PHE A 89 -9.75 -13.35 5.17
N PHE A 90 -11.04 -13.24 4.81
CA PHE A 90 -11.62 -11.98 4.36
C PHE A 90 -11.62 -10.92 5.47
N LYS A 91 -11.93 -11.27 6.71
CA LYS A 91 -11.80 -10.35 7.87
C LYS A 91 -10.36 -9.85 8.02
N THR A 92 -9.37 -10.74 7.84
CA THR A 92 -7.95 -10.35 7.90
C THR A 92 -7.58 -9.44 6.73
N LEU A 93 -8.06 -9.76 5.52
CA LEU A 93 -7.86 -8.93 4.35
C LEU A 93 -8.52 -7.57 4.49
N ASP A 94 -9.75 -7.51 4.99
CA ASP A 94 -10.47 -6.28 5.27
C ASP A 94 -9.70 -5.46 6.30
N HIS A 95 -9.16 -6.06 7.37
CA HIS A 95 -8.28 -5.36 8.31
C HIS A 95 -6.97 -4.86 7.66
N LEU A 96 -6.42 -5.59 6.68
CA LEU A 96 -5.21 -5.17 5.95
C LEU A 96 -5.54 -4.09 4.90
N TRP A 97 -6.76 -4.10 4.34
CA TRP A 97 -7.27 -3.12 3.38
C TRP A 97 -7.99 -1.95 4.01
N GLU A 98 -8.32 -2.01 5.30
CA GLU A 98 -8.61 -0.88 6.19
C GLU A 98 -7.35 -0.03 6.24
N THR A 99 -7.19 0.74 5.16
CA THR A 99 -6.12 1.70 5.03
C THR A 99 -6.26 2.68 6.18
N SER A 100 -5.31 2.62 7.11
CA SER A 100 -5.21 3.60 8.19
C SER A 100 -5.36 5.01 7.62
N ILE A 101 -5.90 5.94 8.40
CA ILE A 101 -6.05 7.34 7.98
C ILE A 101 -4.72 7.86 7.41
N GLN A 102 -3.59 7.46 8.01
CA GLN A 102 -2.25 7.73 7.50
C GLN A 102 -2.01 7.21 6.07
N ALA A 103 -2.41 5.98 5.74
CA ALA A 103 -2.27 5.42 4.39
C ALA A 103 -3.18 6.14 3.37
N LYS A 104 -4.40 6.50 3.76
CA LYS A 104 -5.32 7.32 2.93
C LYS A 104 -4.73 8.71 2.66
N LEU A 105 -4.17 9.34 3.67
CA LEU A 105 -3.46 10.63 3.56
C LEU A 105 -2.22 10.52 2.69
N ALA A 106 -1.37 9.51 2.89
CA ALA A 106 -0.16 9.30 2.10
C ALA A 106 -0.47 9.06 0.61
N ARG A 107 -1.57 8.38 0.29
CA ARG A 107 -2.03 8.18 -1.08
C ARG A 107 -2.52 9.47 -1.73
N LYS A 108 -3.24 10.33 -0.99
CA LYS A 108 -3.78 11.60 -1.49
C LYS A 108 -2.72 12.71 -1.54
N PHE A 109 -1.78 12.71 -0.60
CA PHE A 109 -0.78 13.76 -0.38
C PHE A 109 0.65 13.23 -0.47
N ALA A 110 0.98 12.54 -1.57
CA ALA A 110 2.29 11.90 -1.75
C ALA A 110 3.49 12.87 -1.74
N THR A 111 3.27 14.15 -2.06
CA THR A 111 4.30 15.20 -2.05
C THR A 111 4.74 15.61 -0.65
N VAL A 112 3.88 15.43 0.36
CA VAL A 112 4.09 15.93 1.73
C VAL A 112 4.99 14.98 2.53
N PRO A 113 5.92 15.48 3.37
CA PRO A 113 6.71 14.65 4.25
C PRO A 113 5.86 13.71 5.10
N LYS A 114 6.16 12.41 5.05
CA LYS A 114 5.42 11.37 5.77
C LYS A 114 5.36 11.61 7.29
N ALA A 115 6.36 12.29 7.86
CA ALA A 115 6.39 12.66 9.28
C ALA A 115 5.24 13.61 9.66
N ILE A 116 4.94 14.59 8.80
CA ILE A 116 3.83 15.54 9.02
C ILE A 116 2.49 14.80 8.92
N LEU A 117 2.32 13.95 7.90
CA LEU A 117 1.11 13.16 7.72
C LEU A 117 0.86 12.19 8.88
N ALA A 118 1.90 11.55 9.41
CA ALA A 118 1.81 10.67 10.56
C ALA A 118 1.37 11.42 11.83
N ALA A 119 1.99 12.58 12.11
CA ALA A 119 1.66 13.40 13.27
C ALA A 119 0.21 13.91 13.24
N ILE A 120 -0.26 14.34 12.05
CA ILE A 120 -1.64 14.80 11.85
C ILE A 120 -2.63 13.65 11.99
N ALA A 121 -2.36 12.47 11.43
CA ALA A 121 -3.25 11.32 11.55
C ALA A 121 -3.46 10.93 13.03
N GLN A 122 -2.36 10.82 13.79
CA GLN A 122 -2.41 10.48 15.21
C GLN A 122 -3.20 11.51 16.04
N GLN A 123 -3.04 12.80 15.73
CA GLN A 123 -3.77 13.86 16.44
C GLN A 123 -5.22 13.97 16.02
N ALA A 124 -5.53 13.76 14.74
CA ALA A 124 -6.90 13.73 14.26
C ALA A 124 -7.69 12.64 15.00
N GLU A 125 -7.16 11.42 15.11
CA GLU A 125 -7.76 10.32 15.85
C GLU A 125 -8.00 10.66 17.33
N ALA A 126 -7.03 11.30 18.00
CA ALA A 126 -7.17 11.73 19.39
C ALA A 126 -8.19 12.86 19.58
N LEU A 127 -8.36 13.73 18.58
CA LEU A 127 -9.21 14.91 18.65
C LEU A 127 -10.66 14.66 18.25
N VAL A 128 -11.00 13.52 17.61
CA VAL A 128 -12.41 13.17 17.34
C VAL A 128 -13.24 13.08 18.63
N THR A 129 -12.63 12.65 19.75
CA THR A 129 -13.32 12.59 21.05
C THR A 129 -13.42 13.95 21.76
N SER A 130 -12.76 14.98 21.25
CA SER A 130 -12.68 16.30 21.89
C SER A 130 -13.81 17.22 21.41
N SER A 131 -14.53 17.85 22.34
CA SER A 131 -15.70 18.70 22.05
C SER A 131 -15.36 20.17 21.73
N SER A 132 -14.18 20.45 21.18
CA SER A 132 -13.76 21.82 20.85
C SER A 132 -14.32 22.27 19.50
N ASP A 133 -14.34 23.59 19.28
CA ASP A 133 -14.70 24.17 17.98
C ASP A 133 -13.74 23.71 16.87
N LEU A 134 -14.24 23.57 15.64
CA LEU A 134 -13.52 22.95 14.52
C LEU A 134 -12.21 23.69 14.22
N ALA A 135 -12.22 25.02 14.29
CA ALA A 135 -11.00 25.81 14.10
C ALA A 135 -9.94 25.52 15.18
N GLY A 136 -10.35 25.29 16.42
CA GLY A 136 -9.46 24.90 17.51
C GLY A 136 -8.87 23.50 17.32
N GLN A 137 -9.67 22.53 16.87
CA GLN A 137 -9.18 21.18 16.56
C GLN A 137 -8.11 21.21 15.46
N LEU A 138 -8.30 22.04 14.42
CA LEU A 138 -7.34 22.19 13.33
C LEU A 138 -6.01 22.78 13.81
N VAL A 139 -6.03 23.85 14.59
CA VAL A 139 -4.81 24.48 15.11
C VAL A 139 -4.06 23.48 16.00
N GLN A 140 -4.76 22.74 16.84
CA GLN A 140 -4.16 21.74 17.73
C GLN A 140 -3.47 20.61 16.94
N CYS A 141 -4.12 20.06 15.90
CA CYS A 141 -3.52 19.08 14.99
C CYS A 141 -2.22 19.57 14.34
N VAL A 142 -2.19 20.85 13.94
CA VAL A 142 -1.11 21.41 13.13
C VAL A 142 0.06 21.93 13.97
N GLN A 143 -0.19 22.39 15.19
CA GLN A 143 0.82 22.98 16.09
C GLN A 143 2.05 22.06 16.28
N THR A 144 1.82 20.75 16.36
CA THR A 144 2.90 19.76 16.53
C THR A 144 3.72 19.57 15.25
N SER A 145 3.11 19.77 14.09
CA SER A 145 3.77 19.59 12.78
C SER A 145 4.49 20.86 12.29
N LEU A 146 4.08 22.05 12.77
CA LEU A 146 4.60 23.35 12.35
C LEU A 146 5.01 24.21 13.56
N PRO A 147 6.14 23.90 14.22
CA PRO A 147 6.57 24.59 15.44
C PRO A 147 7.02 26.04 15.23
N VAL A 148 7.21 26.46 13.97
CA VAL A 148 7.67 27.82 13.60
C VAL A 148 6.54 28.84 13.72
N TRP A 149 5.28 28.40 13.64
CA TRP A 149 4.11 29.27 13.63
C TRP A 149 3.49 29.41 15.03
N SER A 150 3.02 30.61 15.36
CA SER A 150 2.27 30.86 16.60
C SER A 150 0.82 30.37 16.46
N GLU A 151 0.20 30.01 17.58
CA GLU A 151 -1.21 29.59 17.59
C GLU A 151 -2.13 30.68 17.02
N GLU A 152 -1.86 31.95 17.34
CA GLU A 152 -2.65 33.10 16.86
C GLU A 152 -2.61 33.22 15.32
N ASP A 153 -1.44 33.05 14.72
CA ASP A 153 -1.27 33.07 13.27
C ASP A 153 -1.99 31.87 12.61
N LEU A 154 -1.88 30.68 13.21
CA LEU A 154 -2.60 29.50 12.74
C LEU A 154 -4.12 29.66 12.83
N TYR A 155 -4.64 30.35 13.85
CA TYR A 155 -6.06 30.66 13.95
C TYR A 155 -6.55 31.56 12.80
N VAL A 156 -5.73 32.52 12.35
CA VAL A 156 -6.06 33.37 11.19
C VAL A 156 -6.19 32.52 9.92
N PHE A 157 -5.32 31.52 9.74
CA PHE A 157 -5.38 30.61 8.60
C PHE A 157 -6.47 29.54 8.73
N ALA A 158 -6.81 29.11 9.94
CA ALA A 158 -7.82 28.09 10.20
C ALA A 158 -9.24 28.61 9.97
N ARG A 159 -9.52 29.89 10.27
CA ARG A 159 -10.87 30.49 10.14
C ARG A 159 -11.47 30.35 8.73
N PRO A 160 -10.77 30.71 7.64
CA PRO A 160 -11.27 30.48 6.28
C PRO A 160 -11.56 29.01 5.97
N VAL A 161 -10.72 28.10 6.47
CA VAL A 161 -10.82 26.65 6.20
C VAL A 161 -11.94 25.99 7.01
N ALA A 162 -12.18 26.47 8.23
CA ALA A 162 -13.20 25.99 9.14
C ALA A 162 -14.60 26.49 8.79
N TYR A 163 -14.75 27.79 8.46
CA TYR A 163 -16.04 28.44 8.24
C TYR A 163 -16.33 28.74 6.76
N ALA A 164 -15.72 28.00 5.83
CA ALA A 164 -16.10 28.06 4.43
C ALA A 164 -17.58 27.66 4.27
N MET A 165 -18.47 28.66 4.13
CA MET A 165 -19.94 28.50 4.07
C MET A 165 -20.47 27.77 2.84
N ARG A 166 -19.58 27.33 1.97
CA ARG A 166 -19.84 26.54 0.79
C ARG A 166 -18.83 25.41 0.86
N GLY A 167 -19.28 24.15 0.82
CA GLY A 167 -18.43 22.95 0.95
C GLY A 167 -17.37 22.77 -0.15
N GLU A 168 -16.88 23.85 -0.75
CA GLU A 168 -15.60 23.88 -1.43
C GLU A 168 -14.51 23.69 -0.37
N GLU A 169 -14.04 22.46 -0.23
CA GLU A 169 -12.66 22.26 0.19
C GLU A 169 -11.79 23.16 -0.69
N PRO A 170 -10.88 23.97 -0.12
CA PRO A 170 -10.05 24.79 -0.96
C PRO A 170 -9.29 23.83 -1.87
N LYS A 171 -9.49 23.95 -3.17
CA LYS A 171 -8.74 23.19 -4.18
C LYS A 171 -7.31 23.69 -4.12
N TYR A 172 -6.55 23.15 -3.18
CA TYR A 172 -5.11 23.21 -3.25
C TYR A 172 -4.72 22.26 -4.36
N GLU A 173 -4.40 22.81 -5.53
CA GLU A 173 -3.68 22.06 -6.55
C GLU A 173 -2.43 21.50 -5.87
N LEU A 174 -2.35 20.17 -5.77
CA LEU A 174 -1.25 19.52 -5.09
C LEU A 174 0.02 19.92 -5.83
N PRO A 175 0.92 20.67 -5.17
CA PRO A 175 2.14 21.10 -5.82
C PRO A 175 3.00 19.89 -6.11
N GLN A 176 3.78 19.98 -7.19
CA GLN A 176 4.67 18.91 -7.61
C GLN A 176 5.82 18.72 -6.62
N ASP A 177 6.24 19.79 -5.92
CA ASP A 177 7.31 19.79 -4.93
C ASP A 177 6.91 20.53 -3.64
N TRP A 178 6.97 19.85 -2.49
CA TRP A 178 6.66 20.42 -1.17
C TRP A 178 7.67 21.48 -0.73
N GLN A 179 8.95 21.27 -1.02
CA GLN A 179 10.05 22.15 -0.61
C GLN A 179 10.10 23.47 -1.38
N ALA A 180 9.45 23.55 -2.54
CA ALA A 180 9.40 24.76 -3.37
C ALA A 180 8.31 25.76 -2.90
N LEU A 181 7.42 25.33 -2.00
CA LEU A 181 6.32 26.14 -1.49
C LEU A 181 6.80 27.16 -0.46
N SER A 182 6.15 28.31 -0.44
CA SER A 182 6.32 29.26 0.65
C SER A 182 5.81 28.70 1.98
N ASP A 183 6.38 29.16 3.10
CA ASP A 183 5.98 28.72 4.44
C ASP A 183 4.47 28.91 4.71
N ILE A 184 3.88 29.97 4.12
CA ILE A 184 2.45 30.28 4.23
C ILE A 184 1.60 29.26 3.45
N GLU A 185 2.05 28.85 2.26
CA GLU A 185 1.37 27.82 1.47
C GLU A 185 1.48 26.45 2.12
N GLN A 186 2.65 26.11 2.68
CA GLN A 186 2.84 24.90 3.48
C GLN A 186 1.89 24.88 4.67
N ALA A 187 1.76 25.99 5.41
CA ALA A 187 0.84 26.09 6.55
C ALA A 187 -0.63 25.90 6.15
N LYS A 188 -1.07 26.55 5.06
CA LYS A 188 -2.44 26.41 4.54
C LYS A 188 -2.72 24.97 4.07
N LEU A 189 -1.78 24.35 3.36
CA LEU A 189 -1.93 22.99 2.86
C LEU A 189 -1.96 21.98 4.02
N THR A 190 -1.14 22.20 5.06
CA THR A 190 -1.15 21.39 6.29
C THR A 190 -2.49 21.48 7.03
N LEU A 191 -3.06 22.68 7.14
CA LEU A 191 -4.40 22.88 7.72
C LEU A 191 -5.51 22.21 6.91
N ALA A 192 -5.41 22.23 5.58
CA ALA A 192 -6.34 21.53 4.70
C ALA A 192 -6.27 20.01 4.87
N ILE A 193 -5.05 19.47 4.99
CA ILE A 193 -4.80 18.06 5.28
C ILE A 193 -5.39 17.69 6.63
N ALA A 194 -5.19 18.52 7.67
CA ALA A 194 -5.75 18.29 8.99
C ALA A 194 -7.28 18.24 8.96
N LYS A 195 -7.95 19.13 8.21
CA LYS A 195 -9.41 19.07 8.02
C LYS A 195 -9.86 17.78 7.34
N TYR A 196 -9.16 17.37 6.28
CA TYR A 196 -9.48 16.12 5.59
C TYR A 196 -9.26 14.89 6.50
N ALA A 197 -8.20 14.89 7.31
CA ALA A 197 -7.93 13.84 8.29
C ALA A 197 -9.02 13.76 9.36
N LEU A 198 -9.46 14.89 9.90
CA LEU A 198 -10.56 14.94 10.88
C LEU A 198 -11.88 14.44 10.27
N ASN A 199 -12.20 14.80 9.03
CA ASN A 199 -13.39 14.29 8.34
C ASN A 199 -13.32 12.76 8.15
N LEU A 200 -12.15 12.22 7.78
CA LEU A 200 -11.96 10.77 7.68
C LEU A 200 -12.11 10.09 9.05
N ALA A 201 -11.51 10.65 10.09
CA ALA A 201 -11.59 10.13 11.45
C ALA A 201 -13.03 10.17 12.01
N GLN A 202 -13.81 11.18 11.65
CA GLN A 202 -15.24 11.26 11.98
C GLN A 202 -16.08 10.22 11.22
N GLN A 203 -15.74 9.94 9.95
CA GLN A 203 -16.41 8.91 9.16
C GLN A 203 -16.14 7.49 9.65
N GLU A 204 -14.96 7.22 10.22
CA GLU A 204 -14.62 5.90 10.77
C GLU A 204 -15.27 5.63 12.14
N GLN A 205 -15.82 6.65 12.81
CA GLN A 205 -16.51 6.51 14.11
C GLN A 205 -18.04 6.50 14.02
N GLY A 206 -18.64 6.71 12.84
CA GLY A 206 -20.10 6.73 12.62
C GLY A 206 -20.59 5.50 11.89
#